data_AF-A0A8S1LRK6-F1
#
_entry.id   AF-A0A8S1LRK6-F1
#
_cell.length_a   1.000
_cell.length_b   1.000
_cell.length_c   1.000
_cell.angle_alpha   90.00
_cell.angle_beta   90.00
_cell.angle_gamma   90.00
#
_symmetry.space_group_name_H-M   'P 1'
#
loop_
_entity.id
_entity.type
_entity.pdbx_description
1 polymer ?
#
loop_
_entity_poly.entity_id
_entity_poly.type
_entity_poly.pdbx_seq_one_letter_code
_entity_poly.pdbx_strand_id
1 'polypeptide(L)'
;MDDEFGYDKVRFTNYKDDIFDCPICSCVARLPKDCSSCGTVFCGPCVDSWLKKQSECINRCPKGSTIKNIQKSLQKIYDDLEIKCSHCQKAFKIADLDKHELHCKLPKCTNYEICGNTIGSTNEFENLQVCDHVCMILNKIRQIKNKQDLYQCLKQYVKEKQPAQLVQGVPLVLNQDQGNSNIPVFRWDRQRMGTGITSSDGDTKIFLKEQAYMFRTAVATYGFEKGIGYWEIEADDKTENELKIGVSTCRDFNYNTAFCDFEFGWAYYGLAQLRHNSNATGPSFGKRFKKEGVLGVCLNMNNGTLKFSLNGEFMGTAYTDEKLKQGPIYPAVSLLHCAGCKLITGKPVPEIFLN
;
A
#
# COMPACT_ATOMS: atom_id res chain seq x y z
N MET A 1 17.99 -17.86 -11.59
CA MET A 1 19.44 -17.97 -11.82
C MET A 1 19.83 -16.72 -12.57
N ASP A 2 20.63 -15.84 -11.96
CA ASP A 2 21.37 -14.70 -12.60
C ASP A 2 21.83 -13.64 -11.58
N ASP A 3 21.51 -13.76 -10.28
CA ASP A 3 21.81 -12.74 -9.25
C ASP A 3 23.19 -12.88 -8.56
N GLU A 4 24.18 -13.54 -9.17
CA GLU A 4 25.47 -13.83 -8.49
C GLU A 4 26.56 -12.77 -8.74
N PHE A 5 26.39 -11.89 -9.73
CA PHE A 5 27.42 -10.93 -10.16
C PHE A 5 26.88 -9.49 -10.31
N GLY A 6 27.75 -8.56 -10.73
CA GLY A 6 27.39 -7.17 -11.00
C GLY A 6 26.37 -7.00 -12.12
N TYR A 7 25.87 -5.78 -12.29
CA TYR A 7 24.89 -5.45 -13.33
C TYR A 7 25.56 -5.32 -14.70
N ASP A 8 24.97 -5.95 -15.73
CA ASP A 8 25.42 -5.77 -17.11
C ASP A 8 25.34 -4.30 -17.52
N LYS A 9 26.46 -3.78 -18.04
CA LYS A 9 26.63 -2.39 -18.50
C LYS A 9 25.57 -1.98 -19.51
N VAL A 10 25.14 -2.88 -20.40
CA VAL A 10 24.17 -2.57 -21.46
C VAL A 10 22.78 -2.21 -20.91
N ARG A 11 22.51 -2.53 -19.64
CA ARG A 11 21.25 -2.16 -18.99
C ARG A 11 21.19 -0.68 -18.62
N PHE A 12 22.32 0.00 -18.50
CA PHE A 12 22.34 1.40 -18.06
C PHE A 12 22.09 2.37 -19.23
N THR A 13 21.30 3.40 -18.99
CA THR A 13 20.96 4.43 -20.00
C THR A 13 21.84 5.67 -19.88
N ASN A 14 22.32 5.98 -18.68
CA ASN A 14 23.09 7.19 -18.39
C ASN A 14 24.50 6.92 -17.84
N TYR A 15 24.94 5.66 -17.80
CA TYR A 15 26.29 5.31 -17.34
C TYR A 15 27.26 5.26 -18.53
N LYS A 16 28.22 6.20 -18.54
CA LYS A 16 29.26 6.31 -19.59
C LYS A 16 30.68 6.27 -19.03
N ASP A 17 30.83 6.31 -17.72
CA ASP A 17 32.10 6.24 -17.01
C ASP A 17 32.40 4.79 -16.60
N ASP A 18 33.57 4.54 -16.01
CA ASP A 18 34.02 3.24 -15.51
C ASP A 18 34.20 3.20 -13.97
N ILE A 19 33.79 4.26 -13.29
CA ILE A 19 34.04 4.48 -11.85
C ILE A 19 33.41 3.38 -10.96
N PHE A 20 32.30 2.79 -11.40
CA PHE A 20 31.61 1.71 -10.69
C PHE A 20 31.90 0.34 -11.29
N ASP A 21 32.84 0.20 -12.21
CA ASP A 21 33.16 -1.08 -12.80
C ASP A 21 33.90 -1.96 -11.81
N CYS A 22 33.33 -3.11 -11.48
CA CYS A 22 33.99 -4.08 -10.63
C CYS A 22 35.08 -4.81 -11.41
N PRO A 23 36.35 -4.76 -10.99
CA PRO A 23 37.45 -5.42 -11.70
C PRO A 23 37.43 -6.95 -11.59
N ILE A 24 36.59 -7.53 -10.71
CA ILE A 24 36.49 -8.98 -10.51
C ILE A 24 35.54 -9.61 -11.54
N CYS A 25 34.38 -8.98 -11.77
CA CYS A 25 33.37 -9.51 -12.70
C CYS A 25 33.21 -8.68 -13.98
N SER A 26 33.93 -7.56 -14.10
CA SER A 26 33.89 -6.63 -15.24
C SER A 26 32.52 -5.99 -15.52
N CYS A 27 31.59 -6.07 -14.56
CA CYS A 27 30.25 -5.49 -14.61
C CYS A 27 30.16 -4.22 -13.73
N VAL A 28 29.09 -3.46 -13.88
CA VAL A 28 28.79 -2.35 -12.95
C VAL A 28 28.50 -2.91 -11.57
N ALA A 29 29.10 -2.34 -10.54
CA ALA A 29 29.12 -2.89 -9.20
C ALA A 29 27.71 -3.05 -8.61
N ARG A 30 27.39 -4.24 -8.11
CA ARG A 30 26.18 -4.49 -7.29
C ARG A 30 26.56 -4.41 -5.81
N LEU A 31 25.78 -3.66 -5.01
CA LEU A 31 26.08 -3.36 -3.61
C LEU A 31 27.53 -2.85 -3.48
N PRO A 32 27.83 -1.68 -4.06
CA PRO A 32 29.20 -1.24 -4.29
C PRO A 32 29.96 -1.04 -2.96
N LYS A 33 31.20 -1.54 -2.94
CA LYS A 33 32.17 -1.34 -1.86
C LYS A 33 33.47 -0.78 -2.43
N ASP A 34 34.12 0.16 -1.76
CA ASP A 34 35.42 0.70 -2.14
C ASP A 34 36.53 0.28 -1.17
N CYS A 35 37.75 0.21 -1.70
CA CYS A 35 38.95 0.06 -0.88
C CYS A 35 39.41 1.43 -0.36
N SER A 36 39.60 1.55 0.95
CA SER A 36 40.03 2.79 1.61
C SER A 36 41.41 3.30 1.20
N SER A 37 42.21 2.48 0.49
CA SER A 37 43.56 2.85 0.05
C SER A 37 43.63 3.19 -1.44
N CYS A 38 43.06 2.36 -2.33
CA CYS A 38 43.14 2.60 -3.78
C CYS A 38 41.88 3.20 -4.40
N GLY A 39 40.77 3.31 -3.65
CA GLY A 39 39.50 3.85 -4.13
C GLY A 39 38.76 2.98 -5.15
N THR A 40 39.32 1.83 -5.54
CA THR A 40 38.67 0.90 -6.48
C THR A 40 37.35 0.40 -5.92
N VAL A 41 36.30 0.45 -6.74
CA VAL A 41 34.96 -0.04 -6.42
C VAL A 41 34.80 -1.50 -6.84
N PHE A 42 34.14 -2.29 -6.01
CA PHE A 42 33.84 -3.69 -6.23
C PHE A 42 32.36 -3.99 -6.01
N CYS A 43 31.83 -5.01 -6.69
CA CYS A 43 30.60 -5.65 -6.24
C CYS A 43 30.81 -6.22 -4.84
N GLY A 44 29.86 -6.01 -3.94
CA GLY A 44 29.85 -6.62 -2.60
C GLY A 44 30.07 -8.14 -2.63
N PRO A 45 29.26 -8.91 -3.38
CA PRO A 45 29.44 -10.37 -3.47
C PRO A 45 30.82 -10.80 -3.98
N CYS A 46 31.35 -10.10 -4.99
CA CYS A 46 32.64 -10.44 -5.59
C CYS A 46 33.79 -10.23 -4.59
N VAL A 47 33.82 -9.07 -3.93
CA VAL A 47 34.89 -8.76 -2.99
C VAL A 47 34.77 -9.56 -1.70
N ASP A 48 33.56 -9.85 -1.24
CA ASP A 48 33.34 -10.70 -0.07
C ASP A 48 33.81 -12.14 -0.35
N SER A 49 33.58 -12.66 -1.55
CA SER A 49 34.12 -13.96 -1.96
C SER A 49 35.64 -13.96 -2.12
N TRP A 50 36.23 -12.85 -2.57
CA TRP A 50 37.69 -12.70 -2.65
C TRP A 50 38.32 -12.67 -1.26
N LEU A 51 37.77 -11.86 -0.35
CA LEU A 51 38.28 -11.67 1.01
C LEU A 51 38.20 -12.93 1.87
N LYS A 52 37.30 -13.86 1.56
CA LYS A 52 37.28 -15.20 2.15
C LYS A 52 38.52 -16.05 1.81
N LYS A 53 39.15 -15.81 0.66
CA LYS A 53 40.31 -16.56 0.16
C LYS A 53 41.62 -15.81 0.40
N GLN A 54 41.59 -14.49 0.35
CA GLN A 54 42.76 -13.61 0.40
C GLN A 54 42.48 -12.47 1.38
N SER A 55 43.37 -12.18 2.33
CA SER A 55 43.16 -11.13 3.32
C SER A 55 43.45 -9.71 2.81
N GLU A 56 43.78 -9.55 1.54
CA GLU A 56 44.23 -8.30 0.94
C GLU A 56 43.35 -7.90 -0.25
N CYS A 57 43.28 -6.60 -0.51
CA CYS A 57 42.65 -6.06 -1.72
C CYS A 57 43.29 -6.69 -2.98
N ILE A 58 42.51 -6.87 -4.06
CA ILE A 58 43.03 -7.43 -5.32
C ILE A 58 44.21 -6.63 -5.90
N ASN A 59 44.23 -5.32 -5.63
CA ASN A 59 45.32 -4.41 -6.01
C ASN A 59 46.50 -4.43 -5.02
N ARG A 60 46.53 -5.40 -4.08
CA ARG A 60 47.58 -5.60 -3.06
C ARG A 60 47.90 -4.35 -2.25
N CYS A 61 46.84 -3.67 -1.80
CA CYS A 61 46.97 -2.46 -0.99
C CYS A 61 47.64 -2.76 0.37
N PRO A 62 48.26 -1.76 1.04
CA PRO A 62 48.98 -1.95 2.30
C PRO A 62 48.14 -2.63 3.39
N LYS A 63 48.82 -3.37 4.28
CA LYS A 63 48.22 -4.01 5.46
C LYS A 63 47.57 -2.95 6.35
N GLY A 64 46.25 -3.03 6.53
CA GLY A 64 45.42 -2.02 7.20
C GLY A 64 44.39 -1.35 6.29
N SER A 65 44.47 -1.56 4.98
CA SER A 65 43.41 -1.17 4.03
C SER A 65 42.12 -1.92 4.35
N THR A 66 40.99 -1.22 4.32
CA THR A 66 39.67 -1.81 4.57
C THR A 66 38.77 -1.63 3.35
N ILE A 67 37.96 -2.64 3.06
CA ILE A 67 36.94 -2.56 2.02
C ILE A 67 35.59 -2.36 2.71
N LYS A 68 34.94 -1.24 2.40
CA LYS A 68 33.70 -0.80 3.05
C LYS A 68 32.73 -0.31 1.99
N ASN A 69 31.50 0.03 2.39
CA ASN A 69 30.56 0.68 1.48
C ASN A 69 31.13 2.01 0.99
N ILE A 70 30.82 2.34 -0.27
CA ILE A 70 31.30 3.57 -0.91
C ILE A 70 30.94 4.83 -0.10
N GLN A 71 31.78 5.86 -0.23
CA GLN A 71 31.54 7.14 0.42
C GLN A 71 30.23 7.80 -0.02
N LYS A 72 29.62 8.62 0.85
CA LYS A 72 28.31 9.25 0.60
C LYS A 72 28.24 10.07 -0.70
N SER A 73 29.34 10.69 -1.14
CA SER A 73 29.40 11.42 -2.40
C SER A 73 29.24 10.49 -3.60
N LEU A 74 30.01 9.39 -3.63
CA LEU A 74 29.91 8.34 -4.65
C LEU A 74 28.56 7.61 -4.59
N GLN A 75 28.00 7.40 -3.40
CA GLN A 75 26.70 6.78 -3.23
C GLN A 75 25.59 7.57 -3.94
N LYS A 76 25.60 8.91 -3.84
CA LYS A 76 24.61 9.74 -4.54
C LYS A 76 24.70 9.58 -6.05
N ILE A 77 25.91 9.56 -6.61
CA ILE A 77 26.14 9.37 -8.05
C ILE A 77 25.67 7.97 -8.47
N TYR A 78 25.99 6.95 -7.67
CA TYR A 78 25.55 5.58 -7.90
C TYR A 78 24.02 5.49 -7.89
N ASP A 79 23.34 6.03 -6.87
CA ASP A 79 21.89 5.97 -6.71
C ASP A 79 21.12 6.63 -7.86
N ASP A 80 21.72 7.65 -8.50
CA ASP A 80 21.16 8.36 -9.66
C ASP A 80 21.42 7.67 -11.01
N LEU A 81 22.17 6.57 -11.05
CA LEU A 81 22.31 5.77 -12.26
C LEU A 81 20.96 5.22 -12.68
N GLU A 82 20.67 5.32 -13.98
CA GLU A 82 19.47 4.80 -14.60
C GLU A 82 19.76 3.45 -15.25
N ILE A 83 18.99 2.44 -14.85
CA ILE A 83 19.13 1.06 -15.27
C ILE A 83 17.79 0.51 -15.74
N LYS A 84 17.81 -0.22 -16.85
CA LYS A 84 16.66 -0.94 -17.38
C LYS A 84 16.38 -2.18 -16.56
N CYS A 85 15.11 -2.34 -16.17
CA CYS A 85 14.61 -3.58 -15.58
C CYS A 85 14.76 -4.74 -16.58
N SER A 86 15.29 -5.87 -16.12
CA SER A 86 15.45 -7.08 -16.95
C SER A 86 14.12 -7.64 -17.46
N HIS A 87 13.02 -7.38 -16.75
CA HIS A 87 11.70 -7.95 -17.05
C HIS A 87 10.82 -7.06 -17.93
N CYS A 88 10.77 -5.76 -17.65
CA CYS A 88 9.89 -4.84 -18.39
C CYS A 88 10.61 -3.84 -19.29
N GLN A 89 11.96 -3.82 -19.29
CA GLN A 89 12.81 -2.96 -20.11
C GLN A 89 12.64 -1.43 -19.87
N LYS A 90 11.79 -1.01 -18.91
CA LYS A 90 11.69 0.38 -18.47
C LYS A 90 12.91 0.77 -17.63
N ALA A 91 13.37 2.01 -17.77
CA ALA A 91 14.48 2.57 -17.02
C ALA A 91 14.02 3.12 -15.67
N PHE A 92 14.80 2.86 -14.62
CA PHE A 92 14.59 3.35 -13.26
C PHE A 92 15.93 3.79 -12.66
N LYS A 93 15.88 4.64 -11.65
CA LYS A 93 17.05 4.85 -10.78
C LYS A 93 17.43 3.53 -10.11
N ILE A 94 18.72 3.21 -10.05
CA ILE A 94 19.20 1.95 -9.47
C ILE A 94 18.79 1.80 -8.00
N ALA A 95 18.67 2.91 -7.26
CA ALA A 95 18.18 2.94 -5.88
C ALA A 95 16.72 2.47 -5.73
N ASP A 96 15.93 2.53 -6.80
CA ASP A 96 14.53 2.10 -6.82
C ASP A 96 14.32 0.79 -7.60
N LEU A 97 15.36 0.25 -8.23
CA LEU A 97 15.28 -0.95 -9.05
C LEU A 97 14.78 -2.17 -8.25
N ASP A 98 15.32 -2.41 -7.07
CA ASP A 98 14.95 -3.58 -6.25
C ASP A 98 13.46 -3.53 -5.85
N LYS A 99 12.95 -2.35 -5.50
CA LYS A 99 11.53 -2.13 -5.19
C LYS A 99 10.65 -2.41 -6.41
N HIS A 100 11.10 -2.01 -7.59
CA HIS A 100 10.39 -2.28 -8.84
C HIS A 100 10.41 -3.78 -9.20
N GLU A 101 11.58 -4.42 -9.19
CA GLU A 101 11.75 -5.82 -9.59
C GLU A 101 10.97 -6.77 -8.67
N LEU A 102 10.77 -6.42 -7.39
CA LEU A 102 9.93 -7.15 -6.44
C LEU A 102 8.51 -7.40 -6.96
N HIS A 103 7.95 -6.43 -7.68
CA HIS A 103 6.61 -6.52 -8.25
C HIS A 103 6.63 -6.88 -9.74
N CYS A 104 7.67 -6.43 -10.47
CA CYS A 104 7.77 -6.63 -11.91
C CYS A 104 7.94 -8.11 -12.31
N LYS A 105 8.60 -8.91 -11.46
CA LYS A 105 8.79 -10.36 -11.65
C LYS A 105 7.50 -11.17 -11.53
N LEU A 106 6.46 -10.61 -10.91
CA LEU A 106 5.22 -11.32 -10.66
C LEU A 106 4.44 -11.51 -11.98
N PRO A 107 3.81 -12.69 -12.20
CA PRO A 107 2.94 -12.93 -13.35
C PRO A 107 1.92 -11.80 -13.50
N LYS A 108 1.76 -11.26 -14.70
CA LYS A 108 0.77 -10.20 -14.95
C LYS A 108 -0.62 -10.81 -15.14
N CYS A 109 -1.66 -10.10 -14.71
CA CYS A 109 -3.04 -10.44 -15.07
C CYS A 109 -3.20 -10.51 -16.60
N THR A 110 -4.01 -11.45 -17.11
CA THR A 110 -4.39 -11.47 -18.54
C THR A 110 -4.99 -10.13 -19.00
N ASN A 111 -5.58 -9.37 -18.08
CA ASN A 111 -6.11 -8.03 -18.34
C ASN A 111 -5.20 -6.90 -17.81
N TYR A 112 -3.89 -7.11 -17.70
CA TYR A 112 -2.94 -6.15 -17.13
C TYR A 112 -3.01 -4.77 -17.76
N GLU A 113 -3.21 -4.67 -19.08
CA GLU A 113 -3.36 -3.39 -19.78
C GLU A 113 -4.54 -2.54 -19.28
N ILE A 114 -5.53 -3.17 -18.62
CA ILE A 114 -6.69 -2.49 -18.05
C ILE A 114 -6.56 -2.36 -16.53
N CYS A 115 -6.13 -3.43 -15.84
CA CYS A 115 -6.13 -3.46 -14.38
C CYS A 115 -4.80 -3.06 -13.72
N GLY A 116 -3.68 -3.12 -14.45
CA GLY A 116 -2.33 -2.87 -13.93
C GLY A 116 -1.83 -3.88 -12.88
N ASN A 117 -2.61 -4.93 -12.59
CA ASN A 117 -2.37 -5.82 -11.47
C ASN A 117 -1.52 -7.04 -11.84
N THR A 118 -0.60 -7.40 -10.95
CA THR A 118 0.12 -8.67 -10.97
C THR A 118 -0.60 -9.73 -10.13
N ILE A 119 -0.29 -11.00 -10.38
CA ILE A 119 -0.87 -12.18 -9.74
C ILE A 119 0.22 -12.76 -8.84
N GLY A 120 -0.09 -12.90 -7.54
CA GLY A 120 0.75 -13.64 -6.60
C GLY A 120 0.43 -15.14 -6.60
N SER A 121 1.37 -15.96 -6.13
CA SER A 121 1.32 -17.44 -6.09
C SER A 121 0.32 -18.05 -5.09
N THR A 122 -0.71 -17.31 -4.68
CA THR A 122 -1.66 -17.72 -3.62
C THR A 122 -3.06 -17.15 -3.85
N ASN A 123 -3.51 -17.07 -5.10
CA ASN A 123 -4.89 -16.66 -5.41
C ASN A 123 -5.73 -17.89 -5.76
N GLU A 124 -7.00 -17.92 -5.33
CA GLU A 124 -8.03 -18.88 -5.78
C GLU A 124 -8.26 -18.88 -7.31
N PHE A 125 -7.58 -17.96 -8.03
CA PHE A 125 -7.60 -17.74 -9.46
C PHE A 125 -6.31 -18.17 -10.18
N GLU A 126 -5.42 -18.92 -9.51
CA GLU A 126 -4.11 -19.33 -10.07
C GLU A 126 -4.25 -20.06 -11.42
N ASN A 127 -5.30 -20.89 -11.55
CA ASN A 127 -5.63 -21.61 -12.78
C ASN A 127 -6.20 -20.73 -13.91
N LEU A 128 -6.50 -19.45 -13.64
CA LEU A 128 -7.22 -18.55 -14.55
C LEU A 128 -6.40 -17.34 -15.00
N GLN A 129 -5.16 -17.17 -14.51
CA GLN A 129 -4.27 -16.05 -14.84
C GLN A 129 -4.93 -14.65 -14.72
N VAL A 130 -5.79 -14.44 -13.72
CA VAL A 130 -6.45 -13.14 -13.46
C VAL A 130 -6.26 -12.70 -12.02
N CYS A 131 -6.28 -11.37 -11.77
CA CYS A 131 -6.02 -10.80 -10.45
C CYS A 131 -7.23 -10.86 -9.50
N ASP A 132 -8.46 -10.90 -10.04
CA ASP A 132 -9.70 -10.88 -9.27
C ASP A 132 -10.90 -11.40 -10.09
N HIS A 133 -12.08 -11.48 -9.46
CA HIS A 133 -13.33 -11.87 -10.09
C HIS A 133 -13.78 -10.92 -11.22
N VAL A 134 -13.43 -9.64 -11.16
CA VAL A 134 -13.78 -8.66 -12.20
C VAL A 134 -13.00 -8.98 -13.48
N CYS A 135 -11.70 -9.26 -13.36
CA CYS A 135 -10.85 -9.69 -14.45
C CYS A 135 -11.23 -11.08 -14.97
N MET A 136 -11.70 -11.99 -14.11
CA MET A 136 -12.27 -13.27 -14.55
C MET A 136 -13.47 -13.04 -15.48
N ILE A 137 -14.39 -12.15 -15.10
CA ILE A 137 -15.59 -11.85 -15.90
C ILE A 137 -15.20 -11.12 -17.18
N LEU A 138 -14.27 -10.17 -17.10
CA LEU A 138 -13.75 -9.48 -18.28
C LEU A 138 -13.15 -10.47 -19.28
N ASN A 139 -12.45 -11.50 -18.79
CA ASN A 139 -11.93 -12.56 -19.65
C ASN A 139 -13.05 -13.40 -20.28
N LYS A 140 -14.11 -13.75 -19.52
CA LYS A 140 -15.30 -14.41 -20.06
C LYS A 140 -16.00 -13.56 -21.12
N ILE A 141 -16.20 -12.27 -20.87
CA ILE A 141 -16.83 -11.33 -21.81
C ILE A 141 -16.05 -11.26 -23.12
N ARG A 142 -14.71 -11.19 -23.04
CA ARG A 142 -13.83 -11.16 -24.24
C ARG A 142 -13.97 -12.40 -25.12
N GLN A 143 -14.36 -13.54 -24.57
CA GLN A 143 -14.51 -14.79 -25.32
C GLN A 143 -15.90 -14.94 -25.96
N ILE A 144 -16.87 -14.09 -25.59
CA ILE A 144 -18.22 -14.16 -26.09
C ILE A 144 -18.33 -13.47 -27.46
N LYS A 145 -18.81 -14.21 -28.46
CA LYS A 145 -18.88 -13.75 -29.85
C LYS A 145 -20.21 -13.12 -30.25
N ASN A 146 -21.28 -13.34 -29.48
CA ASN A 146 -22.61 -12.86 -29.82
C ASN A 146 -23.28 -12.10 -28.66
N LYS A 147 -24.23 -11.23 -29.01
CA LYS A 147 -24.93 -10.34 -28.07
C LYS A 147 -25.82 -11.10 -27.08
N GLN A 148 -26.35 -12.25 -27.48
CA GLN A 148 -27.29 -13.04 -26.67
C GLN A 148 -26.56 -13.68 -25.48
N ASP A 149 -25.43 -14.33 -25.73
CA ASP A 149 -24.59 -14.95 -24.70
C ASP A 149 -23.97 -13.91 -23.77
N LEU A 150 -23.64 -12.73 -24.30
CA LEU A 150 -23.13 -11.61 -23.51
C LEU A 150 -24.19 -11.14 -22.51
N TYR A 151 -25.41 -10.96 -23.00
CA TYR A 151 -26.55 -10.60 -22.17
C TYR A 151 -26.82 -11.66 -21.09
N GLN A 152 -26.77 -12.96 -21.42
CA GLN A 152 -26.97 -14.03 -20.42
C GLN A 152 -25.85 -14.05 -19.37
N CYS A 153 -24.59 -13.88 -19.78
CA CYS A 153 -23.44 -13.82 -18.87
C CYS A 153 -23.58 -12.66 -17.88
N LEU A 154 -23.95 -11.46 -18.36
CA LEU A 154 -24.15 -10.29 -17.53
C LEU A 154 -25.37 -10.45 -16.61
N LYS A 155 -26.47 -11.00 -17.12
CA LYS A 155 -27.69 -11.29 -16.35
C LYS A 155 -27.42 -12.27 -15.20
N GLN A 156 -26.63 -13.32 -15.45
CA GLN A 156 -26.23 -14.28 -14.43
C GLN A 156 -25.37 -13.64 -13.35
N TYR A 157 -24.36 -12.85 -13.75
CA TYR A 157 -23.50 -12.14 -12.80
C TYR A 157 -24.28 -11.19 -11.88
N VAL A 158 -25.23 -10.43 -12.44
CA VAL A 158 -26.11 -9.54 -11.65
C VAL A 158 -26.98 -10.35 -10.69
N LYS A 159 -27.50 -11.51 -11.12
CA LYS A 159 -28.34 -12.38 -10.30
C LYS A 159 -27.56 -13.02 -9.14
N GLU A 160 -26.31 -13.41 -9.36
CA GLU A 160 -25.42 -13.97 -8.33
C GLU A 160 -24.95 -12.93 -7.30
N LYS A 161 -24.87 -11.64 -7.69
CA LYS A 161 -24.54 -10.52 -6.81
C LYS A 161 -25.76 -9.88 -6.13
N GLN A 162 -26.98 -10.24 -6.51
CA GLN A 162 -28.19 -9.86 -5.78
C GLN A 162 -28.30 -10.74 -4.52
N PRO A 163 -28.40 -10.16 -3.31
CA PRO A 163 -28.73 -10.95 -2.13
C PRO A 163 -30.11 -11.60 -2.35
N ALA A 164 -30.16 -12.94 -2.21
CA ALA A 164 -31.42 -13.67 -2.21
C ALA A 164 -32.31 -13.15 -1.07
N GLN A 165 -33.57 -12.86 -1.42
CA GLN A 165 -34.58 -12.14 -0.63
C GLN A 165 -34.90 -12.80 0.72
N LEU A 166 -35.07 -12.00 1.78
CA LEU A 166 -35.92 -12.34 2.92
C LEU A 166 -37.40 -12.05 2.58
N VAL A 167 -38.06 -13.09 2.10
CA VAL A 167 -39.43 -13.58 2.35
C VAL A 167 -40.51 -12.58 2.85
N GLN A 168 -41.52 -12.41 2.00
CA GLN A 168 -42.99 -12.31 2.23
C GLN A 168 -43.54 -11.44 3.39
N GLY A 169 -44.26 -10.38 2.98
CA GLY A 169 -45.61 -10.06 3.44
C GLY A 169 -45.86 -9.99 4.94
N VAL A 170 -45.44 -8.90 5.58
CA VAL A 170 -46.03 -8.40 6.83
C VAL A 170 -46.58 -7.00 6.53
N PRO A 171 -47.79 -6.63 6.98
CA PRO A 171 -48.39 -5.35 6.62
C PRO A 171 -47.46 -4.21 7.00
N LEU A 172 -47.39 -3.19 6.13
CA LEU A 172 -46.85 -1.88 6.47
C LEU A 172 -47.68 -1.31 7.62
N VAL A 173 -47.30 -1.65 8.84
CA VAL A 173 -47.65 -0.83 10.00
C VAL A 173 -46.82 0.43 9.84
N LEU A 174 -47.45 1.44 9.26
CA LEU A 174 -47.09 2.84 9.47
C LEU A 174 -47.19 3.10 10.98
N ASN A 175 -46.13 2.77 11.72
CA ASN A 175 -45.95 3.33 13.04
C ASN A 175 -45.45 4.75 12.85
N GLN A 176 -46.43 5.64 12.98
CA GLN A 176 -46.27 7.04 13.27
C GLN A 176 -45.30 7.22 14.45
N ASP A 177 -44.42 8.21 14.30
CA ASP A 177 -43.68 8.95 15.33
C ASP A 177 -43.09 8.19 16.53
N GLN A 178 -41.75 8.15 16.57
CA GLN A 178 -40.94 8.83 17.60
C GLN A 178 -39.44 8.78 17.22
N GLY A 179 -38.77 9.94 17.34
CA GLY A 179 -37.44 10.20 16.78
C GLY A 179 -36.33 9.27 17.24
N ASN A 180 -35.57 8.72 16.29
CA ASN A 180 -34.27 8.12 16.53
C ASN A 180 -33.35 8.42 15.34
N SER A 181 -32.24 9.11 15.59
CA SER A 181 -31.20 9.42 14.62
C SER A 181 -30.52 8.12 14.16
N ASN A 182 -30.66 7.76 12.88
CA ASN A 182 -29.99 6.61 12.28
C ASN A 182 -28.46 6.83 12.17
N ILE A 183 -27.73 6.55 13.25
CA ILE A 183 -26.26 6.56 13.26
C ILE A 183 -25.76 5.26 12.61
N PRO A 184 -24.89 5.31 11.58
CA PRO A 184 -24.46 4.11 10.88
C PRO A 184 -23.55 3.22 11.76
N VAL A 185 -23.84 1.92 11.74
CA VAL A 185 -23.00 0.86 12.31
C VAL A 185 -22.40 0.07 11.15
N PHE A 186 -21.08 -0.02 11.10
CA PHE A 186 -20.35 -0.67 10.01
C PHE A 186 -19.06 -1.33 10.51
N ARG A 187 -18.46 -2.14 9.64
CA ARG A 187 -17.29 -2.99 9.91
C ARG A 187 -16.30 -2.94 8.75
N TRP A 188 -15.15 -3.58 8.89
CA TRP A 188 -14.20 -3.77 7.79
C TRP A 188 -14.77 -4.74 6.74
N ASP A 189 -14.55 -4.43 5.48
CA ASP A 189 -15.05 -5.23 4.36
C ASP A 189 -14.02 -6.30 4.01
N ARG A 190 -14.34 -7.58 4.29
CA ARG A 190 -13.43 -8.70 4.04
C ARG A 190 -12.96 -8.82 2.59
N GLN A 191 -13.77 -8.35 1.65
CA GLN A 191 -13.44 -8.40 0.22
C GLN A 191 -12.52 -7.25 -0.20
N ARG A 192 -12.26 -6.29 0.70
CA ARG A 192 -11.50 -5.06 0.46
C ARG A 192 -10.44 -4.85 1.53
N MET A 193 -9.65 -5.89 1.76
CA MET A 193 -8.50 -5.88 2.65
C MET A 193 -7.25 -6.35 1.91
N GLY A 194 -6.11 -5.78 2.28
CA GLY A 194 -4.81 -6.23 1.83
C GLY A 194 -4.50 -7.64 2.32
N THR A 195 -3.64 -8.30 1.57
CA THR A 195 -3.21 -9.69 1.85
C THR A 195 -2.58 -9.77 3.24
N GLY A 196 -2.91 -10.83 3.98
CA GLY A 196 -2.36 -11.07 5.32
C GLY A 196 -3.05 -10.30 6.45
N ILE A 197 -3.96 -9.36 6.15
CA ILE A 197 -4.82 -8.78 7.19
C ILE A 197 -5.81 -9.84 7.66
N THR A 198 -5.79 -10.12 8.95
CA THR A 198 -6.77 -10.99 9.61
C THR A 198 -7.83 -10.15 10.31
N SER A 199 -9.09 -10.58 10.27
CA SER A 199 -10.20 -9.91 10.96
C SER A 199 -10.78 -10.77 12.08
N SER A 200 -11.29 -10.12 13.13
CA SER A 200 -11.96 -10.75 14.27
C SER A 200 -13.02 -9.81 14.86
N ASP A 201 -13.76 -10.26 15.88
CA ASP A 201 -14.77 -9.46 16.59
C ASP A 201 -15.82 -8.86 15.62
N GLY A 202 -16.44 -9.71 14.81
CA GLY A 202 -17.43 -9.27 13.81
C GLY A 202 -16.86 -8.37 12.71
N ASP A 203 -15.59 -8.56 12.35
CA ASP A 203 -14.81 -7.75 11.40
C ASP A 203 -14.61 -6.29 11.85
N THR A 204 -14.66 -6.02 13.14
CA THR A 204 -14.31 -4.72 13.69
C THR A 204 -12.84 -4.63 14.09
N LYS A 205 -12.23 -5.76 14.49
CA LYS A 205 -10.80 -5.85 14.80
C LYS A 205 -10.03 -6.39 13.61
N ILE A 206 -8.96 -5.71 13.23
CA ILE A 206 -8.02 -6.17 12.19
C ILE A 206 -6.59 -6.16 12.69
N PHE A 207 -5.81 -7.14 12.24
CA PHE A 207 -4.41 -7.25 12.60
C PHE A 207 -3.59 -7.78 11.42
N LEU A 208 -2.43 -7.18 11.19
CA LEU A 208 -1.43 -7.60 10.22
C LEU A 208 -0.17 -8.04 10.98
N LYS A 209 0.35 -9.22 10.64
CA LYS A 209 1.69 -9.68 11.04
C LYS A 209 2.32 -10.44 9.89
N GLU A 210 3.25 -9.81 9.20
CA GLU A 210 3.97 -10.42 8.07
C GLU A 210 5.47 -10.08 8.14
N GLN A 211 6.31 -10.77 7.37
CA GLN A 211 7.74 -10.41 7.27
C GLN A 211 7.96 -9.16 6.41
N ALA A 212 7.05 -8.91 5.47
CA ALA A 212 7.17 -7.81 4.54
C ALA A 212 6.98 -6.47 5.25
N TYR A 213 7.77 -5.47 4.88
CA TYR A 213 7.69 -4.12 5.47
C TYR A 213 6.86 -3.20 4.57
N MET A 214 5.60 -3.57 4.38
CA MET A 214 4.68 -2.89 3.47
C MET A 214 3.37 -2.54 4.17
N PHE A 215 2.70 -1.50 3.69
CA PHE A 215 1.35 -1.17 4.12
C PHE A 215 0.33 -2.08 3.44
N ARG A 216 -0.64 -2.56 4.22
CA ARG A 216 -1.86 -3.23 3.74
C ARG A 216 -3.07 -2.43 4.20
N THR A 217 -3.98 -2.13 3.29
CA THR A 217 -5.18 -1.35 3.60
C THR A 217 -6.41 -2.22 3.79
N ALA A 218 -7.23 -1.89 4.78
CA ALA A 218 -8.62 -2.33 4.89
C ALA A 218 -9.57 -1.13 4.66
N VAL A 219 -10.65 -1.37 3.91
CA VAL A 219 -11.72 -0.39 3.66
C VAL A 219 -13.00 -0.85 4.34
N ALA A 220 -13.79 0.07 4.88
CA ALA A 220 -15.06 -0.26 5.54
C ALA A 220 -16.16 -0.68 4.55
N THR A 221 -17.17 -1.40 5.05
CA THR A 221 -18.33 -1.83 4.27
C THR A 221 -19.26 -0.68 3.88
N TYR A 222 -19.18 0.45 4.59
CA TYR A 222 -20.08 1.59 4.47
C TYR A 222 -19.32 2.81 3.92
N GLY A 223 -19.92 3.49 2.95
CA GLY A 223 -19.44 4.76 2.41
C GLY A 223 -20.42 5.88 2.75
N PHE A 224 -19.90 7.01 3.21
CA PHE A 224 -20.70 8.21 3.46
C PHE A 224 -21.00 8.91 2.14
N GLU A 225 -22.29 9.14 1.87
CA GLU A 225 -22.76 9.82 0.66
C GLU A 225 -22.86 11.34 0.83
N LYS A 226 -23.17 11.80 2.06
CA LYS A 226 -23.34 13.21 2.44
C LYS A 226 -23.36 13.37 3.96
N GLY A 227 -23.30 14.61 4.42
CA GLY A 227 -23.46 14.97 5.83
C GLY A 227 -22.19 14.81 6.65
N ILE A 228 -22.33 14.43 7.92
CA ILE A 228 -21.22 14.29 8.85
C ILE A 228 -21.13 12.83 9.31
N GLY A 229 -19.98 12.21 9.08
CA GLY A 229 -19.65 10.86 9.53
C GLY A 229 -18.67 10.88 10.70
N TYR A 230 -18.88 9.99 11.67
CA TYR A 230 -17.99 9.82 12.81
C TYR A 230 -17.77 8.34 13.14
N TRP A 231 -16.52 7.99 13.43
CA TRP A 231 -16.12 6.70 13.97
C TRP A 231 -14.83 6.87 14.78
N GLU A 232 -14.49 5.85 15.54
CA GLU A 232 -13.25 5.82 16.30
C GLU A 232 -12.42 4.59 15.93
N ILE A 233 -11.11 4.72 16.09
CA ILE A 233 -10.14 3.63 16.00
C ILE A 233 -9.45 3.49 17.35
N GLU A 234 -9.67 2.37 18.02
CA GLU A 234 -8.95 1.98 19.22
C GLU A 234 -7.65 1.25 18.82
N ALA A 235 -6.53 1.66 19.40
CA ALA A 235 -5.23 1.05 19.12
C ALA A 235 -5.15 -0.38 19.67
N ASP A 236 -4.46 -1.27 18.96
CA ASP A 236 -4.14 -2.62 19.45
C ASP A 236 -2.75 -2.61 20.11
N ASP A 237 -2.65 -3.13 21.33
CA ASP A 237 -1.44 -3.14 22.17
C ASP A 237 -0.29 -3.99 21.60
N LYS A 238 -0.60 -4.97 20.74
CA LYS A 238 0.38 -5.77 19.99
C LYS A 238 0.96 -5.03 18.78
N THR A 239 0.52 -3.81 18.50
CA THR A 239 1.01 -3.01 17.37
C THR A 239 2.46 -2.60 17.58
N GLU A 240 3.38 -3.08 16.75
CA GLU A 240 4.80 -2.70 16.83
C GLU A 240 5.14 -1.57 15.84
N ASN A 241 4.43 -1.52 14.73
CA ASN A 241 4.64 -0.61 13.61
C ASN A 241 3.46 0.34 13.38
N GLU A 242 3.63 1.26 12.44
CA GLU A 242 2.75 2.42 12.31
C GLU A 242 1.48 2.13 11.51
N LEU A 243 0.47 2.96 11.75
CA LEU A 243 -0.86 2.90 11.15
C LEU A 243 -1.14 4.20 10.40
N LYS A 244 -1.82 4.13 9.25
CA LYS A 244 -2.44 5.30 8.60
C LYS A 244 -3.95 5.17 8.68
N ILE A 245 -4.65 6.17 9.21
CA ILE A 245 -6.09 6.15 9.46
C ILE A 245 -6.76 7.34 8.77
N GLY A 246 -7.85 7.11 8.04
CA GLY A 246 -8.59 8.21 7.45
C GLY A 246 -9.65 7.75 6.48
N VAL A 247 -9.72 8.39 5.32
CA VAL A 247 -10.78 8.17 4.33
C VAL A 247 -10.25 7.98 2.91
N SER A 248 -11.04 7.28 2.11
CA SER A 248 -10.81 7.14 0.67
C SER A 248 -12.08 7.43 -0.13
N THR A 249 -11.94 8.18 -1.23
CA THR A 249 -12.99 8.37 -2.25
C THR A 249 -12.99 7.25 -3.29
N CYS A 250 -11.99 6.35 -3.28
CA CYS A 250 -11.93 5.20 -4.17
C CYS A 250 -12.08 3.91 -3.37
N ARG A 251 -13.11 3.12 -3.68
CA ARG A 251 -13.36 1.87 -2.94
C ARG A 251 -12.48 0.70 -3.39
N ASP A 252 -12.14 0.68 -4.68
CA ASP A 252 -11.46 -0.44 -5.32
C ASP A 252 -10.10 0.01 -5.87
N PHE A 253 -9.03 -0.44 -5.22
CA PHE A 253 -7.63 -0.17 -5.55
C PHE A 253 -6.75 -1.31 -5.06
N ASN A 254 -5.44 -1.24 -5.29
CA ASN A 254 -4.52 -2.25 -4.77
C ASN A 254 -4.41 -2.15 -3.23
N TYR A 255 -5.15 -3.00 -2.50
CA TYR A 255 -5.16 -3.02 -1.04
C TYR A 255 -3.81 -3.44 -0.41
N ASN A 256 -2.84 -3.89 -1.21
CA ASN A 256 -1.47 -4.15 -0.77
C ASN A 256 -0.59 -2.89 -0.76
N THR A 257 -1.21 -1.71 -0.70
CA THR A 257 -0.58 -0.39 -0.57
C THR A 257 -1.33 0.43 0.49
N ALA A 258 -0.83 1.62 0.85
CA ALA A 258 -1.59 2.56 1.67
C ALA A 258 -2.53 3.40 0.80
N PHE A 259 -3.81 3.49 1.17
CA PHE A 259 -4.82 4.24 0.38
C PHE A 259 -4.46 5.71 0.15
N CYS A 260 -3.76 6.34 1.09
CA CYS A 260 -3.34 7.73 1.02
C CYS A 260 -2.05 7.97 0.22
N ASP A 261 -1.44 6.92 -0.33
CA ASP A 261 -0.34 7.07 -1.29
C ASP A 261 -0.87 7.63 -2.63
N PHE A 262 -2.19 7.61 -2.84
CA PHE A 262 -2.89 8.10 -4.02
C PHE A 262 -3.71 9.37 -3.73
N GLU A 263 -4.11 10.07 -4.79
CA GLU A 263 -4.91 11.29 -4.72
C GLU A 263 -6.33 11.10 -4.17
N PHE A 264 -6.79 9.85 -4.03
CA PHE A 264 -8.11 9.50 -3.51
C PHE A 264 -8.11 9.21 -2.01
N GLY A 265 -6.99 9.38 -1.31
CA GLY A 265 -6.87 9.02 0.11
C GLY A 265 -6.30 10.15 0.98
N TRP A 266 -6.89 10.34 2.15
CA TRP A 266 -6.46 11.32 3.16
C TRP A 266 -6.31 10.61 4.50
N ALA A 267 -5.12 10.67 5.11
CA ALA A 267 -4.83 9.90 6.30
C ALA A 267 -4.04 10.67 7.36
N TYR A 268 -4.44 10.46 8.60
CA TYR A 268 -3.61 10.65 9.77
C TYR A 268 -2.63 9.48 9.90
N TYR A 269 -1.32 9.75 9.84
CA TYR A 269 -0.26 8.79 10.08
C TYR A 269 0.13 8.82 11.56
N GLY A 270 0.19 7.66 12.21
CA GLY A 270 0.46 7.51 13.65
C GLY A 270 1.77 8.14 14.15
N LEU A 271 2.65 8.61 13.26
CA LEU A 271 3.82 9.43 13.58
C LEU A 271 3.53 10.93 13.77
N ALA A 272 2.28 11.32 13.99
CA ALA A 272 1.85 12.73 14.05
C ALA A 272 2.12 13.47 12.73
N GLN A 273 1.74 12.85 11.62
CA GLN A 273 1.85 13.44 10.29
C GLN A 273 0.58 13.20 9.49
N LEU A 274 0.34 14.04 8.49
CA LEU A 274 -0.67 13.81 7.47
C LEU A 274 -0.06 13.10 6.27
N ARG A 275 -0.87 12.32 5.55
CA ARG A 275 -0.52 11.65 4.29
C ARG A 275 -1.65 11.77 3.29
N HIS A 276 -1.33 12.25 2.10
CA HIS A 276 -2.26 12.40 0.99
C HIS A 276 -1.43 12.47 -0.29
N ASN A 277 -1.78 11.68 -1.30
CA ASN A 277 -1.10 11.61 -2.59
C ASN A 277 0.44 11.51 -2.49
N SER A 278 0.93 10.82 -1.46
CA SER A 278 2.37 10.71 -1.20
C SER A 278 2.66 9.49 -0.34
N ASN A 279 3.56 8.65 -0.81
CA ASN A 279 4.06 7.49 -0.06
C ASN A 279 5.21 7.84 0.89
N ALA A 280 5.79 9.04 0.80
CA ALA A 280 7.03 9.40 1.50
C ALA A 280 6.87 10.55 2.50
N THR A 281 6.11 11.59 2.15
CA THR A 281 6.13 12.88 2.84
C THR A 281 4.74 13.39 3.21
N GLY A 282 4.70 14.31 4.16
CA GLY A 282 3.49 15.03 4.56
C GLY A 282 3.71 15.84 5.84
N PRO A 283 2.88 16.87 6.08
CA PRO A 283 3.09 17.82 7.16
C PRO A 283 2.88 17.20 8.54
N SER A 284 3.53 17.76 9.55
CA SER A 284 3.29 17.40 10.95
C SER A 284 1.89 17.81 11.39
N PHE A 285 1.22 16.97 12.18
CA PHE A 285 -0.13 17.22 12.68
C PHE A 285 -0.42 16.36 13.92
N GLY A 286 -1.07 16.94 14.92
CA GLY A 286 -1.56 16.18 16.09
C GLY A 286 -0.47 15.53 16.93
N LYS A 287 -0.79 14.37 17.51
CA LYS A 287 0.04 13.65 18.51
C LYS A 287 0.20 12.19 18.13
N ARG A 288 1.40 11.63 18.33
CA ARG A 288 1.71 10.23 17.98
C ARG A 288 0.65 9.27 18.53
N PHE A 289 0.25 8.31 17.70
CA PHE A 289 -0.77 7.31 18.00
C PHE A 289 -0.23 5.94 17.62
N LYS A 290 0.01 5.10 18.63
CA LYS A 290 0.47 3.71 18.49
C LYS A 290 0.23 2.96 19.80
N LYS A 291 -0.13 1.67 19.73
CA LYS A 291 -0.37 0.73 20.86
C LYS A 291 -1.52 1.04 21.81
N GLU A 292 -1.80 2.31 22.08
CA GLU A 292 -2.81 2.70 23.05
C GLU A 292 -3.59 3.94 22.60
N GLY A 293 -4.76 4.12 23.21
CA GLY A 293 -5.64 5.25 23.00
C GLY A 293 -6.70 5.03 21.93
N VAL A 294 -7.55 6.04 21.79
CA VAL A 294 -8.70 6.05 20.88
C VAL A 294 -8.59 7.29 19.99
N LEU A 295 -8.44 7.05 18.69
CA LEU A 295 -8.41 8.08 17.66
C LEU A 295 -9.83 8.29 17.11
N GLY A 296 -10.44 9.44 17.40
CA GLY A 296 -11.70 9.85 16.79
C GLY A 296 -11.47 10.43 15.40
N VAL A 297 -12.31 10.04 14.43
CA VAL A 297 -12.26 10.52 13.05
C VAL A 297 -13.61 11.13 12.69
N CYS A 298 -13.60 12.40 12.28
CA CYS A 298 -14.81 13.13 11.88
C CYS A 298 -14.67 13.63 10.44
N LEU A 299 -15.49 13.09 9.54
CA LEU A 299 -15.62 13.52 8.16
C LEU A 299 -16.86 14.42 8.06
N ASN A 300 -16.66 15.71 7.77
CA ASN A 300 -17.75 16.62 7.47
C ASN A 300 -17.75 16.93 5.96
N MET A 301 -18.64 16.26 5.23
CA MET A 301 -18.79 16.39 3.78
C MET A 301 -19.53 17.66 3.37
N ASN A 302 -20.26 18.32 4.28
CA ASN A 302 -20.89 19.60 3.96
C ASN A 302 -19.81 20.67 3.73
N ASN A 303 -18.72 20.58 4.51
CA ASN A 303 -17.64 21.56 4.53
C ASN A 303 -16.39 21.05 3.82
N GLY A 304 -16.34 19.76 3.46
CA GLY A 304 -15.18 19.11 2.86
C GLY A 304 -14.00 18.99 3.83
N THR A 305 -14.27 18.72 5.12
CA THR A 305 -13.22 18.68 6.15
C THR A 305 -13.07 17.30 6.77
N LEU A 306 -11.82 16.94 7.09
CA LEU A 306 -11.48 15.77 7.87
C LEU A 306 -10.74 16.21 9.13
N LYS A 307 -11.30 15.85 10.29
CA LYS A 307 -10.86 16.26 11.63
C LYS A 307 -10.53 15.02 12.46
N PHE A 308 -9.59 15.15 13.39
CA PHE A 308 -9.19 14.06 14.29
C PHE A 308 -9.17 14.49 15.75
N SER A 309 -9.43 13.55 16.66
CA SER A 309 -9.20 13.68 18.09
C SER A 309 -8.43 12.48 18.63
N LEU A 310 -7.66 12.65 19.71
CA LEU A 310 -6.97 11.56 20.40
C LEU A 310 -7.38 11.56 21.86
N ASN A 311 -7.95 10.46 22.34
CA ASN A 311 -8.46 10.31 23.71
C ASN A 311 -9.44 11.44 24.10
N GLY A 312 -10.29 11.85 23.15
CA GLY A 312 -11.26 12.94 23.34
C GLY A 312 -10.68 14.35 23.17
N GLU A 313 -9.37 14.52 22.98
CA GLU A 313 -8.76 15.83 22.74
C GLU A 313 -8.74 16.16 21.24
N PHE A 314 -9.36 17.26 20.84
CA PHE A 314 -9.38 17.72 19.45
C PHE A 314 -8.00 18.16 18.98
N MET A 315 -7.55 17.65 17.82
CA MET A 315 -6.22 17.93 17.27
C MET A 315 -6.21 19.00 16.15
N GLY A 316 -7.37 19.58 15.83
CA GLY A 316 -7.53 20.54 14.74
C GLY A 316 -8.11 19.92 13.46
N THR A 317 -8.23 20.76 12.43
CA THR A 317 -8.65 20.35 11.09
C THR A 317 -7.44 19.86 10.31
N ALA A 318 -7.41 18.58 9.97
CA ALA A 318 -6.30 17.99 9.23
C ALA A 318 -6.38 18.30 7.73
N TYR A 319 -7.58 18.24 7.17
CA TYR A 319 -7.79 18.49 5.74
C TYR A 319 -9.02 19.34 5.51
N THR A 320 -8.92 20.19 4.49
CA THR A 320 -10.02 20.90 3.84
C THR A 320 -9.84 20.72 2.34
N ASP A 321 -10.77 20.01 1.69
CA ASP A 321 -10.66 19.59 0.28
C ASP A 321 -12.05 19.47 -0.34
N GLU A 322 -12.25 20.00 -1.54
CA GLU A 322 -13.52 19.92 -2.28
C GLU A 322 -13.89 18.47 -2.65
N LYS A 323 -12.89 17.59 -2.85
CA LYS A 323 -13.14 16.16 -3.09
C LYS A 323 -13.82 15.48 -1.91
N LEU A 324 -13.65 16.01 -0.69
CA LEU A 324 -14.30 15.48 0.52
C LEU A 324 -15.78 15.87 0.64
N LYS A 325 -16.31 16.68 -0.29
CA LYS A 325 -17.74 17.03 -0.33
C LYS A 325 -18.58 16.06 -1.17
N GLN A 326 -17.94 15.19 -1.94
CA GLN A 326 -18.61 14.33 -2.92
C GLN A 326 -18.47 12.86 -2.51
N GLY A 327 -19.60 12.25 -2.17
CA GLY A 327 -19.68 10.82 -1.88
C GLY A 327 -19.60 9.94 -3.12
N PRO A 328 -19.35 8.63 -2.94
CA PRO A 328 -19.15 7.97 -1.66
C PRO A 328 -17.73 8.12 -1.09
N ILE A 329 -17.61 8.31 0.23
CA ILE A 329 -16.32 8.37 0.95
C ILE A 329 -16.28 7.28 2.03
N TYR A 330 -15.24 6.44 1.99
CA TYR A 330 -15.13 5.24 2.81
C TYR A 330 -14.06 5.42 3.91
N PRO A 331 -14.36 5.04 5.17
CA PRO A 331 -13.33 4.84 6.18
C PRO A 331 -12.29 3.81 5.74
N ALA A 332 -11.01 4.11 5.96
CA ALA A 332 -9.89 3.25 5.58
C ALA A 332 -8.75 3.29 6.62
N VAL A 333 -8.09 2.15 6.79
CA VAL A 333 -6.89 2.01 7.63
C VAL A 333 -5.81 1.23 6.90
N SER A 334 -4.57 1.71 6.92
CA SER A 334 -3.40 0.98 6.45
C SER A 334 -2.53 0.52 7.63
N LEU A 335 -2.24 -0.78 7.68
CA LEU A 335 -1.42 -1.45 8.68
C LEU A 335 -0.02 -1.72 8.11
N LEU A 336 1.05 -1.40 8.83
CA LEU A 336 2.43 -1.71 8.43
C LEU A 336 2.93 -2.94 9.18
N HIS A 337 3.47 -3.95 8.48
CA HIS A 337 4.26 -5.07 9.02
C HIS A 337 3.63 -5.85 10.20
N CYS A 338 3.68 -5.29 11.41
CA CYS A 338 3.09 -5.80 12.65
C CYS A 338 2.25 -4.68 13.29
N ALA A 339 0.96 -4.62 12.96
CA ALA A 339 0.07 -3.55 13.43
C ALA A 339 -1.41 -3.97 13.40
N GLY A 340 -2.23 -3.39 14.28
CA GLY A 340 -3.66 -3.64 14.30
C GLY A 340 -4.45 -2.56 15.01
N CYS A 341 -5.77 -2.65 14.88
CA CYS A 341 -6.70 -1.75 15.55
C CYS A 341 -8.11 -2.34 15.62
N LYS A 342 -8.95 -1.71 16.44
CA LYS A 342 -10.39 -1.95 16.51
C LYS A 342 -11.17 -0.74 16.00
N LEU A 343 -12.11 -0.98 15.10
CA LEU A 343 -13.09 0.00 14.63
C LEU A 343 -14.28 0.07 15.59
N ILE A 344 -14.66 1.29 15.96
CA ILE A 344 -15.82 1.58 16.81
C ILE A 344 -16.76 2.52 16.05
N THR A 345 -18.01 2.08 15.86
CA THR A 345 -19.05 2.81 15.10
C THR A 345 -20.35 2.91 15.90
N GLY A 346 -21.39 3.56 15.37
CA GLY A 346 -22.67 3.71 16.07
C GLY A 346 -22.67 4.78 17.17
N LYS A 347 -21.66 5.65 17.21
CA LYS A 347 -21.57 6.77 18.17
C LYS A 347 -22.01 8.09 17.53
N PRO A 348 -22.67 8.99 18.29
CA PRO A 348 -22.95 10.34 17.81
C PRO A 348 -21.66 11.12 17.60
N VAL A 349 -21.68 12.14 16.74
CA VAL A 349 -20.55 13.05 16.54
C VAL A 349 -20.30 13.83 17.84
N PRO A 350 -19.10 13.75 18.45
CA PRO A 350 -18.80 14.51 19.66
C PRO A 350 -18.80 16.03 19.42
N GLU A 351 -19.24 16.80 20.42
CA GLU A 351 -19.34 18.27 20.34
C GLU A 351 -18.01 18.95 19.98
N ILE A 352 -16.88 18.36 20.40
CA ILE A 352 -15.53 18.84 20.08
C ILE A 352 -15.26 19.01 18.57
N PHE A 353 -16.03 18.33 17.71
CA PHE A 353 -15.90 18.43 16.25
C PHE A 353 -16.86 19.42 15.60
N LEU A 354 -17.91 19.83 16.32
CA LEU A 354 -18.97 20.70 15.82
C LEU A 354 -18.60 22.18 15.89
N ASN A 355 -17.57 22.51 16.67
CA ASN A 355 -17.03 23.86 16.79
C ASN A 355 -16.01 24.21 15.71
#